data_AF-A0A530GI51-F1
#
_entry.id   AF-A0A530GI51-F1
#
_cell.length_a   1.000
_cell.length_b   1.000
_cell.length_c   1.000
_cell.angle_alpha   90.00
_cell.angle_beta   90.00
_cell.angle_gamma   90.00
#
_symmetry.space_group_name_H-M   'P 1'
#
loop_
_entity.id
_entity.type
_entity.pdbx_description
1 polymer ?
#
loop_
_entity_poly.entity_id
_entity_poly.type
_entity_poly.pdbx_seq_one_letter_code
_entity_poly.pdbx_strand_id
1 'polypeptide(L)'
;DVMVRMIKSGTLDFIGCARPSIADPFLPKKVEEGRIEDIRECIGCNICIIGDMTMSISRCTQNPTFMEEWRKGWHPERMQAKGDSDSVLIVGAGPAGLEAARALGLRGYQVALAEA
;
A
#
# COMPACT_ATOMS: atom_id res chain seq x y z
N ASP A 1 -3.09 16.73 -9.30
CA ASP A 1 -2.72 17.93 -10.11
C ASP A 1 -1.30 18.02 -10.64
N VAL A 2 -0.27 17.63 -9.88
CA VAL A 2 1.13 17.75 -10.34
C VAL A 2 1.38 17.01 -11.66
N MET A 3 0.90 15.77 -11.79
CA MET A 3 1.07 14.96 -13.01
C MET A 3 0.48 15.64 -14.25
N VAL A 4 -0.78 16.07 -14.18
CA VAL A 4 -1.48 16.76 -15.27
C VAL A 4 -0.77 18.06 -15.64
N ARG A 5 -0.26 18.80 -14.65
CA ARG A 5 0.49 20.04 -14.90
C ARG A 5 1.73 19.79 -15.75
N MET A 6 2.52 18.75 -15.46
CA MET A 6 3.75 18.43 -16.18
C MET A 6 3.51 18.08 -17.66
N ILE A 7 2.40 17.40 -17.94
CA ILE A 7 1.99 17.07 -19.31
C ILE A 7 1.48 18.34 -20.03
N LYS A 8 0.55 19.07 -19.40
CA LYS A 8 -0.05 20.28 -20.02
C LYS A 8 0.96 21.41 -20.24
N SER A 9 2.03 21.49 -19.44
CA SER A 9 3.10 22.45 -19.65
C SER A 9 4.13 22.02 -20.72
N GLY A 10 4.03 20.81 -21.27
CA GLY A 10 5.00 20.25 -22.21
C GLY A 10 6.35 19.90 -21.56
N THR A 11 6.40 19.75 -20.23
CA THR A 11 7.63 19.40 -19.51
C THR A 11 7.95 17.91 -19.60
N LEU A 12 6.90 17.07 -19.60
CA LEU A 12 7.01 15.62 -19.74
C LEU A 12 5.96 15.12 -20.74
N ASP A 13 6.29 14.07 -21.49
CA ASP A 13 5.32 13.32 -22.31
C ASP A 13 4.72 12.13 -21.54
N PHE A 14 5.48 11.60 -20.57
CA PHE A 14 5.08 10.47 -19.72
C PHE A 14 5.43 10.72 -18.25
N ILE A 15 4.63 10.14 -17.36
CA ILE A 15 4.87 10.18 -15.92
C ILE A 15 5.70 8.96 -15.51
N GLY A 16 7.00 9.15 -15.36
CA GLY A 16 7.90 8.13 -14.81
C GLY A 16 7.74 8.01 -13.28
N CYS A 17 7.53 6.79 -12.78
CA CYS A 17 7.35 6.53 -11.34
C CYS A 17 8.06 5.24 -10.92
N ALA A 18 9.09 5.36 -10.08
CA ALA A 18 9.69 4.22 -9.38
C ALA A 18 9.04 4.01 -8.00
N ARG A 19 9.39 4.83 -7.00
CA ARG A 19 8.86 4.68 -5.63
C ARG A 19 7.33 4.80 -5.51
N PRO A 20 6.65 5.70 -6.25
CA PRO A 20 5.18 5.73 -6.24
C PRO A 20 4.56 4.42 -6.72
N SER A 21 5.12 3.76 -7.74
CA SER A 21 4.60 2.48 -8.24
C SER A 21 4.90 1.30 -7.31
N ILE A 22 5.95 1.40 -6.48
CA ILE A 22 6.21 0.43 -5.39
C ILE A 22 5.18 0.58 -4.26
N ALA A 23 4.91 1.83 -3.84
CA ALA A 23 3.94 2.11 -2.77
C ALA A 23 2.51 1.77 -3.18
N ASP A 24 2.15 2.03 -4.44
CA ASP A 24 0.84 1.68 -4.99
C ASP A 24 0.96 1.20 -6.45
N PRO A 25 1.04 -0.14 -6.66
CA PRO A 25 1.05 -0.70 -8.00
C PRO A 25 -0.23 -0.43 -8.80
N PHE A 26 -1.31 -0.04 -8.14
CA PHE A 26 -2.62 0.22 -8.73
C PHE A 26 -2.93 1.72 -8.87
N LEU A 27 -1.95 2.60 -8.63
CA LEU A 27 -2.10 4.04 -8.78
C LEU A 27 -2.74 4.45 -10.13
N PRO A 28 -2.30 3.95 -11.30
CA PRO A 28 -2.92 4.34 -12.58
C PRO A 28 -4.41 3.98 -12.64
N LYS A 29 -4.76 2.77 -12.17
CA LYS A 29 -6.15 2.29 -12.16
C LYS A 29 -7.03 3.09 -11.20
N LYS A 30 -6.52 3.43 -10.02
CA LYS A 30 -7.24 4.27 -9.04
C LYS A 30 -7.49 5.68 -9.58
N VAL A 31 -6.52 6.25 -10.30
CA VAL A 31 -6.68 7.55 -10.97
C VAL A 31 -7.75 7.46 -12.08
N GLU A 32 -7.69 6.41 -12.90
CA GLU A 32 -8.69 6.16 -13.96
C GLU A 32 -10.11 6.02 -13.40
N GLU A 33 -10.27 5.29 -12.30
CA GLU A 33 -11.55 5.05 -11.62
C GLU A 33 -12.01 6.22 -10.73
N GLY A 34 -11.22 7.30 -10.60
CA GLY A 34 -11.52 8.43 -9.72
C GLY A 34 -11.42 8.12 -8.22
N ARG A 35 -10.83 6.98 -7.83
CA ARG A 35 -10.64 6.54 -6.44
C ARG A 35 -9.39 7.18 -5.81
N ILE A 36 -9.35 8.51 -5.80
CA ILE A 36 -8.17 9.28 -5.35
C ILE A 36 -7.84 9.02 -3.88
N GLU A 37 -8.85 8.88 -3.02
CA GLU A 37 -8.68 8.61 -1.59
C GLU A 37 -8.10 7.21 -1.28
N ASP A 38 -8.15 6.28 -2.25
CA ASP A 38 -7.58 4.94 -2.10
C ASP A 38 -6.09 4.88 -2.48
N ILE A 39 -5.52 5.99 -2.98
CA ILE A 39 -4.13 6.04 -3.43
C ILE A 39 -3.20 5.95 -2.23
N ARG A 40 -2.30 4.98 -2.25
CA ARG A 40 -1.29 4.81 -1.21
C ARG A 40 -0.02 5.56 -1.55
N GLU A 41 0.04 6.82 -1.14
CA GLU A 41 1.17 7.70 -1.49
C GLU A 41 2.50 7.24 -0.87
N CYS A 42 3.57 7.35 -1.66
CA CYS A 42 4.92 7.12 -1.18
C CYS A 42 5.37 8.26 -0.26
N ILE A 43 5.81 7.93 0.95
CA ILE A 43 6.31 8.90 1.93
C ILE A 43 7.79 9.30 1.73
N GLY A 44 8.45 8.77 0.71
CA GLY A 44 9.85 9.12 0.40
C GLY A 44 10.90 8.64 1.41
N CYS A 45 10.58 7.65 2.26
CA CYS A 45 11.46 7.17 3.34
C CYS A 45 12.72 6.42 2.86
N ASN A 46 12.78 6.04 1.58
CA ASN A 46 13.86 5.27 0.97
C ASN A 46 14.15 3.88 1.59
N ILE A 47 13.32 3.33 2.48
CA ILE A 47 13.49 1.95 2.97
C ILE A 47 13.50 0.92 1.83
N CYS A 48 12.83 1.21 0.72
CA CYS A 48 12.87 0.37 -0.48
C CYS A 48 14.27 0.24 -1.11
N ILE A 49 15.14 1.24 -0.96
CA ILE A 49 16.51 1.17 -1.48
C ILE A 49 17.46 0.44 -0.52
N ILE A 50 17.13 0.42 0.78
CA ILE A 50 17.99 -0.21 1.78
C ILE A 50 18.11 -1.72 1.52
N GLY A 51 17.04 -2.37 1.09
CA GLY A 51 17.11 -3.79 0.71
C GLY A 51 18.15 -4.04 -0.38
N ASP A 52 18.15 -3.23 -1.44
CA ASP A 52 19.18 -3.30 -2.49
C ASP A 52 20.59 -3.06 -1.93
N MET A 53 20.77 -1.99 -1.14
CA MET A 53 22.06 -1.62 -0.54
C MET A 53 22.61 -2.67 0.43
N THR A 54 21.76 -3.45 1.09
CA THR A 54 22.16 -4.52 2.02
C THR A 54 22.02 -5.91 1.42
N MET A 55 21.84 -6.04 0.09
CA MET A 55 21.64 -7.31 -0.62
C MET A 55 20.55 -8.19 0.02
N SER A 56 19.49 -7.54 0.50
CA SER A 56 18.36 -8.11 1.22
C SER A 56 17.06 -7.89 0.44
N ILE A 57 15.99 -8.58 0.83
CA ILE A 57 14.68 -8.36 0.23
C ILE A 57 14.23 -6.92 0.50
N SER A 58 13.96 -6.17 -0.57
CA SER A 58 13.49 -4.79 -0.47
C SER A 58 12.10 -4.71 0.16
N ARG A 59 11.86 -3.65 0.92
CA ARG A 59 10.62 -3.41 1.67
C ARG A 59 10.06 -2.04 1.37
N CYS A 60 8.73 -1.90 1.38
CA CYS A 60 8.08 -0.60 1.35
C CYS A 60 7.38 -0.36 2.68
N THR A 61 7.59 0.81 3.28
CA THR A 61 6.90 1.20 4.53
C THR A 61 5.39 1.24 4.36
N GLN A 62 4.92 1.66 3.18
CA GLN A 62 3.49 1.77 2.88
C GLN A 62 2.91 0.47 2.31
N ASN A 63 3.67 -0.27 1.52
CA ASN A 63 3.20 -1.48 0.86
C ASN A 63 3.84 -2.74 1.44
N PRO A 64 3.20 -3.42 2.40
CA PRO A 64 3.76 -4.63 3.00
C PRO A 64 3.74 -5.83 2.05
N THR A 65 3.06 -5.75 0.90
CA THR A 65 3.07 -6.84 -0.10
C THR A 65 4.23 -6.74 -1.07
N PHE A 66 4.98 -5.64 -1.09
CA PHE A 66 6.13 -5.49 -1.97
C PHE A 66 7.20 -6.55 -1.66
N MET A 67 7.60 -7.30 -2.69
CA MET A 67 8.48 -8.47 -2.62
C MET A 67 7.92 -9.67 -1.83
N GLU A 68 6.60 -9.68 -1.55
CA GLU A 68 5.88 -10.81 -0.95
C GLU A 68 4.93 -11.49 -1.95
N GLU A 69 4.78 -10.94 -3.15
CA GLU A 69 3.80 -11.33 -4.15
C GLU A 69 4.02 -12.77 -4.60
N TRP A 70 5.27 -13.13 -4.90
CA TRP A 70 5.61 -14.47 -5.35
C TRP A 70 5.72 -15.46 -4.19
N ARG A 71 6.50 -15.13 -3.15
CA ARG A 71 6.83 -16.10 -2.10
C ARG A 71 5.71 -16.34 -1.07
N LYS A 72 4.77 -15.40 -0.91
CA LYS A 72 3.60 -15.53 -0.02
C LYS A 72 2.27 -15.49 -0.76
N GLY A 73 2.26 -15.21 -2.07
CA GLY A 73 1.01 -15.05 -2.83
C GLY A 73 0.23 -13.79 -2.44
N TRP A 74 0.87 -12.79 -1.83
CA TRP A 74 0.18 -11.59 -1.33
C TRP A 74 -0.08 -10.60 -2.45
N HIS A 75 -1.33 -10.17 -2.60
CA HIS A 75 -1.73 -9.18 -3.59
C HIS A 75 -2.04 -7.84 -2.89
N PRO A 76 -1.57 -6.69 -3.41
CA PRO A 76 -1.71 -5.38 -2.72
C PRO A 76 -3.16 -4.94 -2.52
N GLU A 77 -4.06 -5.36 -3.42
CA GLU A 77 -5.47 -4.96 -3.45
C GLU A 77 -6.46 -6.13 -3.23
N ARG A 78 -5.96 -7.35 -2.99
CA ARG A 78 -6.82 -8.54 -2.80
C ARG A 78 -6.38 -9.31 -1.57
N MET A 79 -7.30 -9.48 -0.63
CA MET A 79 -7.09 -10.22 0.59
C MET A 79 -7.87 -11.54 0.55
N GLN A 80 -7.35 -12.56 1.22
CA GLN A 80 -8.07 -13.84 1.39
C GLN A 80 -9.31 -13.64 2.25
N ALA A 81 -10.40 -14.38 2.00
CA ALA A 81 -11.58 -14.31 2.86
C ALA A 81 -11.24 -14.59 4.34
N LYS A 82 -12.05 -14.07 5.26
CA LYS A 82 -11.94 -14.43 6.68
C LYS A 82 -12.11 -15.94 6.88
N GLY A 83 -11.47 -16.46 7.91
CA GLY A 83 -11.73 -17.82 8.42
C GLY A 83 -12.96 -17.86 9.32
N ASP A 84 -13.03 -18.86 10.20
CA ASP A 84 -14.23 -19.17 11.00
C ASP A 84 -14.51 -18.17 12.13
N SER A 85 -13.53 -17.37 12.55
CA SER A 85 -13.74 -16.36 13.60
C SER A 85 -14.55 -15.17 13.08
N ASP A 86 -15.42 -14.62 13.92
CA ASP A 86 -16.29 -13.49 13.54
C ASP A 86 -15.66 -12.12 13.80
N SER A 87 -15.05 -11.94 14.98
CA SER A 87 -14.56 -10.64 15.44
C SER A 87 -13.12 -10.66 15.91
N VAL A 88 -12.42 -9.53 15.78
CA VAL A 88 -11.03 -9.33 16.25
C VAL A 88 -10.92 -8.01 17.00
N LEU A 89 -10.32 -8.03 18.20
CA LEU A 89 -9.91 -6.84 18.94
C LEU A 89 -8.41 -6.57 18.71
N ILE A 90 -8.08 -5.35 18.31
CA ILE A 90 -6.72 -4.85 18.17
C ILE A 90 -6.52 -3.74 19.20
N VAL A 91 -5.49 -3.86 20.03
CA VAL A 91 -5.12 -2.85 21.03
C VAL A 91 -3.84 -2.16 20.57
N GLY A 92 -3.95 -0.86 20.27
CA GLY A 92 -2.90 -0.01 19.72
C GLY A 92 -3.17 0.38 18.26
N ALA A 93 -3.26 1.68 17.99
CA ALA A 93 -3.48 2.28 16.68
C ALA A 93 -2.20 2.86 16.05
N GLY A 94 -1.04 2.29 16.41
CA GLY A 94 0.22 2.51 15.68
C GLY A 94 0.23 1.82 14.30
N PRO A 95 1.33 1.93 13.53
CA PRO A 95 1.40 1.41 12.15
C PRO A 95 1.04 -0.08 12.02
N ALA A 96 1.50 -0.91 12.97
CA ALA A 96 1.19 -2.33 12.97
C ALA A 96 -0.30 -2.60 13.22
N GLY A 97 -0.91 -1.90 14.18
CA GLY A 97 -2.32 -2.06 14.52
C GLY A 97 -3.25 -1.55 13.42
N LEU A 98 -2.93 -0.41 12.80
CA LEU A 98 -3.70 0.14 11.68
C LEU A 98 -3.63 -0.77 10.45
N GLU A 99 -2.45 -1.30 10.10
CA GLU A 99 -2.33 -2.22 8.97
C GLU A 99 -3.07 -3.54 9.24
N ALA A 100 -2.98 -4.07 10.47
CA ALA A 100 -3.74 -5.25 10.86
C ALA A 100 -5.25 -5.01 10.79
N ALA A 101 -5.73 -3.87 11.29
CA ALA A 101 -7.14 -3.49 11.28
C ALA A 101 -7.66 -3.36 9.84
N ARG A 102 -6.93 -2.64 8.99
CA ARG A 102 -7.27 -2.48 7.57
C ARG A 102 -7.30 -3.84 6.86
N ALA A 103 -6.26 -4.66 7.03
CA ALA A 103 -6.18 -5.96 6.37
C ALA A 103 -7.32 -6.88 6.82
N LEU A 104 -7.59 -7.00 8.12
CA LEU A 104 -8.67 -7.84 8.64
C LEU A 104 -10.06 -7.34 8.23
N GLY A 105 -10.27 -6.02 8.20
CA GLY A 105 -11.50 -5.41 7.69
C GLY A 105 -11.75 -5.79 6.22
N LEU A 106 -10.73 -5.70 5.36
CA LEU A 106 -10.82 -6.12 3.96
C LEU A 106 -11.08 -7.62 3.77
N ARG A 107 -10.73 -8.46 4.75
CA ARG A 107 -11.05 -9.89 4.76
C ARG A 107 -12.49 -10.18 5.19
N GLY A 108 -13.18 -9.19 5.78
CA GLY A 108 -14.56 -9.30 6.26
C GLY A 108 -14.73 -9.63 7.74
N TYR A 109 -13.67 -9.52 8.57
CA TYR A 109 -13.80 -9.65 10.02
C TYR A 109 -14.49 -8.41 10.62
N GLN A 110 -15.25 -8.60 11.70
CA GLN A 110 -15.70 -7.49 12.54
C GLN A 110 -14.53 -7.02 13.43
N VAL A 111 -13.90 -5.91 13.05
CA VAL A 111 -12.71 -5.40 13.74
C VAL A 111 -13.10 -4.32 14.75
N ALA A 112 -12.66 -4.50 16.00
CA ALA A 112 -12.61 -3.45 17.01
C ALA A 112 -11.15 -3.00 17.18
N LEU A 113 -10.90 -1.69 17.08
CA LEU A 113 -9.59 -1.08 17.33
C LEU A 113 -9.71 -0.17 18.56
N ALA A 114 -8.88 -0.42 19.57
CA ALA A 114 -8.81 0.37 20.79
C ALA A 114 -7.44 1.03 20.93
N GLU A 115 -7.41 2.30 21.32
CA GLU A 115 -6.21 3.10 21.62
C GLU A 115 -6.51 4.00 22.81
N ALA A 116 -5.49 4.35 23.60
CA ALA A 116 -5.59 5.14 24.83
C ALA A 116 -5.69 6.65 24.59
#